data_AF-A0A2I0CZ41-F1
#
_entry.id   AF-A0A2I0CZ41-F1
#
_cell.length_a   1.000
_cell.length_b   1.000
_cell.length_c   1.000
_cell.angle_alpha   90.00
_cell.angle_beta   90.00
_cell.angle_gamma   90.00
#
_symmetry.space_group_name_H-M   'P 1'
#
loop_
_entity.id
_entity.type
_entity.pdbx_description
1 polymer ?
#
loop_
_entity_poly.entity_id
_entity_poly.type
_entity_poly.pdbx_seq_one_letter_code
_entity_poly.pdbx_strand_id
1 'polypeptide(L)'
;MITIHLDGKKMDLAKGSTLKAILSDHPRDCAVGIIRPATQEQRKTANLAISTTAGEITVELGGTENRFLESPEILIKLALHWGDRYAAAFGPFPSSI
;
A
#
# COMPACT_ATOMS: atom_id res chain seq x y z
N MET A 1 -18.94 -12.73 -9.01
CA MET A 1 -18.57 -12.05 -10.28
C MET A 1 -17.13 -11.62 -10.12
N ILE A 2 -16.28 -11.87 -11.11
CA ILE A 2 -14.84 -11.57 -11.07
C ILE A 2 -14.58 -10.57 -12.21
N THR A 3 -14.01 -9.41 -11.89
CA THR A 3 -13.64 -8.41 -12.89
C THR A 3 -12.14 -8.51 -13.16
N ILE A 4 -11.76 -8.62 -14.43
CA ILE A 4 -10.35 -8.63 -14.85
C ILE A 4 -10.14 -7.63 -15.98
N HIS A 5 -8.87 -7.34 -16.28
CA HIS A 5 -8.46 -6.63 -17.48
C HIS A 5 -7.63 -7.58 -18.34
N LEU A 6 -8.10 -7.87 -19.55
CA LEU A 6 -7.35 -8.60 -20.58
C LEU A 6 -6.88 -7.58 -21.61
N ASP A 7 -5.57 -7.42 -21.78
CA ASP A 7 -4.97 -6.42 -22.68
C ASP A 7 -5.54 -5.01 -22.46
N GLY A 8 -5.75 -4.65 -21.19
CA GLY A 8 -6.33 -3.36 -20.78
C GLY A 8 -7.86 -3.25 -20.94
N LYS A 9 -8.52 -4.21 -21.59
CA LYS A 9 -9.98 -4.23 -21.71
C LYS A 9 -10.62 -4.89 -20.50
N LYS A 10 -11.46 -4.13 -19.79
CA LYS A 10 -12.25 -4.61 -18.66
C LYS A 10 -13.26 -5.67 -19.12
N MET A 11 -13.37 -6.76 -18.37
CA MET A 11 -14.40 -7.78 -18.56
C MET A 11 -14.86 -8.36 -17.22
N ASP A 12 -16.12 -8.79 -17.20
CA ASP A 12 -16.73 -9.40 -16.03
C ASP A 12 -17.05 -10.87 -16.29
N LEU A 13 -16.68 -11.71 -15.33
CA LEU A 13 -16.72 -13.17 -15.45
C LEU A 13 -17.55 -13.79 -14.32
N ALA A 14 -18.17 -14.92 -14.64
CA ALA A 14 -18.84 -15.74 -13.65
C ALA A 14 -17.82 -16.35 -12.68
N LYS A 15 -18.27 -16.63 -11.45
CA LYS A 15 -17.42 -17.37 -10.50
C LYS A 15 -17.22 -18.79 -11.04
N GLY A 16 -15.97 -19.25 -11.09
CA GLY A 16 -15.62 -20.55 -11.67
C GLY A 16 -15.27 -20.52 -13.17
N SER A 17 -15.29 -19.35 -13.82
CA SER A 17 -14.72 -19.19 -15.16
C SER A 17 -13.24 -19.60 -15.19
N THR A 18 -12.84 -20.30 -16.25
CA THR A 18 -11.46 -20.80 -16.43
C THR A 18 -10.65 -19.87 -17.32
N LEU A 19 -9.32 -19.94 -17.22
CA LEU A 19 -8.44 -19.20 -18.14
C LEU A 19 -8.68 -19.56 -19.61
N LYS A 20 -9.02 -20.81 -19.92
CA LYS A 20 -9.36 -21.25 -21.29
C LYS A 20 -10.60 -20.56 -21.84
N ALA A 21 -11.56 -20.21 -20.98
CA ALA A 21 -12.75 -19.47 -21.41
C ALA A 21 -12.44 -18.00 -21.77
N ILE A 22 -11.28 -17.50 -21.34
CA ILE A 22 -10.85 -16.11 -21.50
C ILE A 22 -9.81 -16.02 -22.63
N LEU A 23 -8.89 -16.98 -22.68
CA LEU A 23 -7.79 -17.10 -23.64
C LEU A 23 -8.03 -18.31 -24.55
N SER A 24 -9.05 -18.24 -25.41
CA SER A 24 -9.49 -19.35 -26.28
C SER A 24 -8.39 -19.87 -27.19
N ASP A 25 -7.55 -18.95 -27.69
CA ASP A 25 -6.54 -19.20 -28.72
C ASP A 25 -5.10 -19.11 -28.19
N HIS A 26 -4.92 -19.30 -26.88
CA HIS A 26 -3.61 -19.21 -26.23
C HIS A 26 -2.64 -20.28 -26.75
N PRO A 27 -1.46 -19.89 -27.28
CA PRO A 27 -0.43 -20.84 -27.70
C PRO A 27 0.06 -21.68 -26.52
N ARG A 28 0.21 -22.99 -26.71
CA ARG A 28 0.62 -23.92 -25.63
C ARG A 28 2.02 -23.64 -25.07
N ASP A 29 2.88 -23.03 -25.88
CA ASP A 29 4.28 -22.76 -25.53
C ASP A 29 4.45 -21.41 -24.82
N CYS A 30 3.36 -20.66 -24.62
CA CYS A 30 3.38 -19.37 -23.95
C CYS A 30 2.93 -19.49 -22.48
N ALA A 31 3.58 -18.75 -21.58
CA ALA A 31 3.14 -18.62 -20.20
C ALA A 31 2.03 -17.56 -20.06
N VAL A 32 1.16 -17.71 -19.07
CA VAL A 32 0.16 -16.70 -18.69
C VAL A 32 0.60 -16.03 -17.40
N GLY A 33 0.85 -14.72 -17.45
CA GLY A 33 1.11 -13.90 -16.27
C GLY A 33 -0.20 -13.41 -15.65
N ILE A 34 -0.41 -13.67 -14.36
CA ILE A 34 -1.56 -13.14 -13.62
C ILE A 34 -1.06 -12.06 -12.67
N ILE A 35 -1.35 -10.81 -13.00
CA ILE A 35 -1.08 -9.67 -12.12
C ILE A 35 -2.32 -9.49 -11.25
N ARG A 36 -2.20 -9.84 -9.98
CA ARG A 36 -3.22 -9.45 -9.01
C ARG A 36 -3.01 -7.97 -8.73
N PRO A 37 -4.06 -7.12 -8.80
CA PRO A 37 -3.92 -5.75 -8.32
C PRO A 37 -3.37 -5.82 -6.91
N ALA A 38 -2.40 -4.96 -6.60
CA ALA A 38 -1.64 -5.00 -5.37
C ALA A 38 -2.60 -5.12 -4.18
N THR A 39 -2.78 -6.35 -3.70
CA THR A 39 -3.04 -6.51 -2.29
C THR A 39 -1.71 -6.07 -1.72
N GLN A 40 -1.68 -4.91 -1.08
CA GLN A 40 -0.49 -4.43 -0.40
C GLN A 40 -0.13 -5.55 0.59
N GLU A 41 0.78 -6.44 0.21
CA GLU A 41 1.38 -7.39 1.13
C GLU A 41 2.36 -6.57 1.97
N GLN A 42 1.81 -5.81 2.89
CA GLN A 42 2.59 -5.21 3.95
C GLN A 42 2.87 -6.32 4.96
N ARG A 43 4.08 -6.86 4.91
CA ARG A 43 4.61 -7.60 6.04
C ARG A 43 4.91 -6.58 7.14
N LYS A 44 4.56 -6.89 8.38
CA LYS A 44 4.96 -6.06 9.53
C LYS A 44 6.50 -6.00 9.55
N THR A 45 7.04 -4.83 9.26
CA THR A 45 8.48 -4.54 9.23
C THR A 45 8.75 -3.33 10.13
N ALA A 46 10.01 -2.94 10.29
CA ALA A 46 10.37 -1.70 10.98
C ALA A 46 10.13 -0.43 10.13
N ASN A 47 9.32 -0.52 9.07
CA ASN A 47 9.06 0.59 8.16
C ASN A 47 7.62 1.09 8.33
N LEU A 48 7.48 2.42 8.41
CA LEU A 48 6.20 3.12 8.36
C LEU A 48 6.05 3.82 7.02
N ALA A 49 5.07 3.38 6.22
CA ALA A 49 4.68 4.07 5.00
C ALA A 49 3.60 5.12 5.31
N ILE A 50 3.86 6.37 4.94
CA ILE A 50 2.94 7.50 5.08
C ILE A 50 2.52 7.94 3.68
N SER A 51 1.26 7.74 3.35
CA SER A 51 0.68 8.21 2.09
C SER A 51 0.24 9.67 2.23
N THR A 52 0.75 10.53 1.35
CA THR A 52 0.40 11.96 1.27
C THR A 52 -0.17 12.28 -0.10
N THR A 53 -0.76 13.47 -0.27
CA THR A 53 -1.24 13.93 -1.58
C THR A 53 -0.12 14.17 -2.60
N ALA A 54 1.13 14.31 -2.14
CA ALA A 54 2.30 14.54 -2.98
C ALA A 54 3.09 13.24 -3.29
N GLY A 55 2.67 12.10 -2.73
CA GLY A 55 3.37 10.82 -2.87
C GLY A 55 3.48 10.06 -1.56
N GLU A 56 4.29 9.01 -1.56
CA GLU A 56 4.54 8.16 -0.38
C GLU A 56 5.89 8.48 0.25
N ILE A 57 5.90 8.58 1.58
CA ILE A 57 7.12 8.71 2.39
C ILE A 57 7.28 7.43 3.20
N THR A 58 8.46 6.82 3.17
CA THR A 58 8.78 5.68 4.02
C THR A 58 9.76 6.10 5.10
N VAL A 59 9.42 5.82 6.36
CA VAL A 59 10.29 6.05 7.52
C VAL A 59 10.76 4.71 8.04
N GLU A 60 12.06 4.48 8.07
CA GLU A 60 12.67 3.33 8.72
C GLU A 60 12.88 3.64 10.21
N LEU A 61 12.37 2.78 11.07
CA LEU A 61 12.50 2.93 12.52
C LEU A 61 13.75 2.20 13.02
N GLY A 62 14.58 2.93 13.76
CA GLY A 62 15.68 2.35 14.52
C GLY A 62 15.24 1.84 15.89
N GLY A 63 15.65 0.63 16.27
CA GLY A 63 15.47 0.07 17.62
C GLY A 63 14.24 -0.82 17.79
N THR A 64 13.96 -1.22 19.03
CA THR A 64 12.90 -2.17 19.41
C THR A 64 11.59 -1.50 19.86
N GLU A 65 11.58 -0.17 20.00
CA GLU A 65 10.49 0.62 20.58
C GLU A 65 9.45 1.05 19.52
N ASN A 66 8.97 0.12 18.69
CA ASN A 66 8.03 0.43 17.59
C ASN A 66 6.55 0.28 17.99
N ARG A 67 6.28 -0.09 19.25
CA ARG A 67 4.92 -0.34 19.76
C ARG A 67 4.00 0.88 19.67
N PHE A 68 4.56 2.09 19.68
CA PHE A 68 3.76 3.31 19.58
C PHE A 68 2.99 3.39 18.24
N LEU A 69 3.51 2.79 17.16
CA LEU A 69 2.82 2.73 15.86
C LEU A 69 1.58 1.84 15.86
N GLU A 70 1.45 0.95 16.85
CA GLU A 70 0.32 0.03 16.94
C GLU A 70 -0.90 0.68 17.62
N SER A 71 -0.73 1.86 18.22
CA SER A 71 -1.83 2.58 18.87
C SER A 71 -2.64 3.37 17.85
N PRO A 72 -3.98 3.18 17.77
CA PRO A 72 -4.84 4.00 16.91
C PRO A 72 -4.73 5.51 17.20
N GLU A 73 -4.39 5.87 18.44
CA GLU A 73 -4.24 7.26 18.87
C GLU A 73 -2.98 7.93 18.33
N ILE A 74 -2.07 7.17 17.73
CA ILE A 74 -0.80 7.70 17.23
C ILE A 74 -1.00 8.69 16.10
N LEU A 75 -2.03 8.51 15.27
CA LEU A 75 -2.33 9.41 14.16
C LEU A 75 -2.61 10.84 14.65
N ILE A 76 -3.28 10.97 15.81
CA ILE A 76 -3.54 12.27 16.45
C ILE A 76 -2.24 12.88 16.96
N LYS A 77 -1.31 12.05 17.43
CA LYS A 77 0.00 12.48 17.96
C LYS A 77 1.03 12.77 16.87
N LEU A 78 0.84 12.28 15.64
CA LEU A 78 1.71 12.52 14.48
C LEU A 78 1.26 13.73 13.65
N ALA A 79 0.41 14.59 14.20
CA ALA A 79 0.03 15.84 13.54
C ALA A 79 1.26 16.72 13.29
N LEU A 80 1.23 17.45 12.18
CA LEU A 80 2.21 18.50 11.91
C LEU A 80 1.97 19.66 12.88
N HIS A 81 2.88 19.84 13.83
CA HIS A 81 2.76 20.91 14.83
C HIS A 81 3.52 22.17 14.41
N TRP A 82 4.60 22.00 13.65
CA TRP A 82 5.41 23.10 13.14
C TRP A 82 6.03 22.71 11.82
N GLY A 83 6.16 23.67 10.90
CA GLY A 83 6.90 23.49 9.67
C GLY A 83 7.24 24.82 9.01
N ASP A 84 8.38 24.84 8.33
CA ASP A 84 8.80 25.93 7.47
C ASP A 84 9.16 25.39 6.07
N ARG A 85 9.84 26.21 5.26
CA ARG A 85 10.24 25.83 3.90
C ARG A 85 11.26 24.66 3.86
N TYR A 86 11.99 24.42 4.95
CA TYR A 86 13.14 23.53 5.00
C TYR A 86 12.95 22.36 5.96
N ALA A 87 12.05 22.45 6.94
CA ALA A 87 11.85 21.45 7.97
C ALA A 87 10.40 21.35 8.43
N ALA A 88 10.03 20.19 8.93
CA ALA A 88 8.73 19.90 9.53
C ALA A 88 8.93 19.07 10.80
N ALA A 89 8.15 19.37 11.83
CA ALA A 89 8.12 18.65 13.10
C ALA A 89 6.72 18.11 13.35
N PHE A 90 6.65 16.80 13.57
CA PHE A 90 5.45 16.02 13.85
C PHE A 90 5.75 15.06 14.99
N GLY A 91 4.75 14.74 15.81
CA GLY A 91 4.92 13.90 16.99
C GLY A 91 4.54 14.61 18.29
N PRO A 92 4.43 13.86 19.40
CA PRO A 92 4.25 14.42 20.72
C PRO A 92 5.55 15.14 21.12
N PHE A 93 5.58 16.46 20.98
CA PHE A 93 6.64 17.28 21.55
C PHE A 93 6.22 17.68 22.98
N PRO A 94 6.82 17.10 24.03
CA PRO A 94 6.74 17.70 25.34
C PRO A 94 7.52 19.02 25.29
N SER A 95 6.78 20.12 25.12
CA SER A 95 7.30 21.46 25.36
C SER A 95 7.03 21.82 26.81
N SER A 96 8.07 22.19 27.55
CA SER A 96 7.92 22.90 28.84
C SER A 96 7.90 24.43 28.67
N ILE A 97 7.83 24.89 27.42
CA ILE A 97 7.59 26.29 27.04
C ILE A 97 6.11 26.44 26.70
#